data_AF-A0A9P7SYI7-F1
#
_entry.id   AF-A0A9P7SYI7-F1
#
_cell.length_a   1.000
_cell.length_b   1.000
_cell.length_c   1.000
_cell.angle_alpha   90.00
_cell.angle_beta   90.00
_cell.angle_gamma   90.00
#
_symmetry.space_group_name_H-M   'P 1'
#
loop_
_entity.id
_entity.type
_entity.pdbx_description
1 polymer ?
#
loop_
_entity_poly.entity_id
_entity_poly.type
_entity_poly.pdbx_seq_one_letter_code
_entity_poly.pdbx_strand_id
1 'polypeptide(L)'
;METFCLIVIDFEYAAANVPGLEFANHFTEWTYNYHDAASPYACNHERYPTPEEQRRFIKAYVDHRPQFPAASATPRLGPQDSGPSTPSMNPIASGSSIVDFMLDARVPPGGWSAAERAREEQSDLQVRELMDEAHLWRPANSAMWVAWGIVQAQVPGLDANNEPAASESHALQAEQDIGPDEFDYLRYAQDRALFFWGDCVQLGLVNPEDLPEKLRARIKMVDY
;
A
#
# COMPACT_ATOMS: atom_id res chain seq x y z
N MET A 1 27.98 -1.20 -16.13
CA MET A 1 26.55 -0.98 -15.81
C MET A 1 26.47 -0.91 -14.30
N GLU A 2 26.15 0.25 -13.75
CA GLU A 2 25.85 0.36 -12.32
C GLU A 2 24.50 -0.32 -12.07
N THR A 3 24.44 -1.16 -11.05
CA THR A 3 23.20 -1.79 -10.60
C THR A 3 22.58 -0.89 -9.54
N PHE A 4 21.42 -0.31 -9.83
CA PHE A 4 20.66 0.45 -8.85
C PHE A 4 19.79 -0.50 -8.01
N CYS A 5 19.79 -0.31 -6.69
CA CYS A 5 18.97 -1.07 -5.75
C CYS A 5 17.92 -0.13 -5.15
N LEU A 6 16.64 -0.48 -5.30
CA LEU A 6 15.55 0.21 -4.62
C LEU A 6 15.27 -0.49 -3.30
N ILE A 7 15.23 0.28 -2.22
CA ILE A 7 14.92 -0.20 -0.86
C ILE A 7 13.81 0.66 -0.25
N VAL A 8 12.94 0.04 0.53
CA VAL A 8 11.93 0.72 1.35
C VAL A 8 12.52 0.99 2.72
N ILE A 9 12.33 2.20 3.24
CA ILE A 9 12.84 2.68 4.53
C ILE A 9 11.69 3.24 5.39
N ASP A 10 12.00 3.68 6.61
CA ASP A 10 11.07 4.36 7.53
C ASP A 10 9.78 3.58 7.83
N PHE A 11 9.96 2.47 8.56
CA PHE A 11 8.89 1.55 8.96
C PHE A 11 8.06 2.03 10.18
N GLU A 12 7.96 3.34 10.42
CA GLU A 12 7.28 3.89 11.60
C GLU A 12 5.77 3.59 11.61
N TYR A 13 5.15 3.49 10.44
CA TYR A 13 3.74 3.11 10.27
C TYR A 13 3.57 1.63 9.88
N ALA A 14 4.64 0.82 9.90
CA ALA A 14 4.56 -0.58 9.52
C ALA A 14 3.77 -1.39 10.56
N ALA A 15 2.73 -2.09 10.10
CA ALA A 15 1.91 -2.95 10.92
C ALA A 15 1.40 -4.13 10.10
N ALA A 16 0.87 -5.16 10.77
CA ALA A 16 0.18 -6.24 10.08
C ALA A 16 -1.09 -5.69 9.41
N ASN A 17 -1.15 -5.81 8.08
CA ASN A 17 -2.22 -5.24 7.28
C ASN A 17 -2.50 -6.08 6.03
N VAL A 18 -3.56 -5.73 5.31
CA VAL A 18 -3.94 -6.38 4.06
C VAL A 18 -3.14 -5.83 2.87
N PRO A 19 -2.73 -6.66 1.88
CA PRO A 19 -1.95 -6.20 0.74
C PRO A 19 -2.66 -5.13 -0.08
N GLY A 20 -3.98 -5.24 -0.26
CA GLY A 20 -4.75 -4.22 -0.99
C GLY A 20 -4.64 -2.83 -0.37
N LEU A 21 -4.57 -2.71 0.96
CA LEU A 21 -4.41 -1.40 1.62
C LEU A 21 -3.03 -0.79 1.35
N GLU A 22 -1.98 -1.62 1.30
CA GLU A 22 -0.63 -1.16 0.92
C GLU A 22 -0.60 -0.68 -0.55
N PHE A 23 -1.25 -1.41 -1.47
CA PHE A 23 -1.37 -0.98 -2.87
C PHE A 23 -2.21 0.29 -3.00
N ALA A 24 -3.33 0.38 -2.28
CA ALA A 24 -4.18 1.56 -2.29
C ALA A 24 -3.40 2.80 -1.80
N ASN A 25 -2.63 2.66 -0.72
CA ASN A 25 -1.75 3.70 -0.21
C ASN A 25 -0.72 4.10 -1.28
N HIS A 26 0.03 3.12 -1.79
CA HIS A 26 1.08 3.35 -2.77
C HIS A 26 0.58 4.08 -4.03
N PHE A 27 -0.55 3.64 -4.60
CA PHE A 27 -1.13 4.27 -5.78
C PHE A 27 -1.68 5.66 -5.49
N THR A 28 -2.22 5.90 -4.30
CA THR A 28 -2.71 7.22 -3.92
C THR A 28 -1.53 8.20 -3.77
N GLU A 29 -0.35 7.76 -3.31
CA GLU A 29 0.85 8.61 -3.25
C GLU A 29 1.30 9.15 -4.62
N TRP A 30 0.97 8.48 -5.73
CA TRP A 30 1.28 9.01 -7.07
C TRP A 30 0.57 10.35 -7.36
N THR A 31 -0.54 10.60 -6.65
CA THR A 31 -1.32 11.83 -6.77
C THR A 31 -0.73 13.00 -6.00
N TYR A 32 0.25 12.78 -5.12
CA TYR A 32 0.85 13.83 -4.30
C TYR A 32 2.24 14.21 -4.81
N ASN A 33 2.62 15.46 -4.56
CA ASN A 33 3.99 15.95 -4.77
C ASN A 33 4.40 16.80 -3.58
N TYR A 34 4.94 16.16 -2.55
CA TYR A 34 5.37 16.85 -1.33
C TYR A 34 6.58 17.78 -1.53
N HIS A 35 7.18 17.81 -2.72
CA HIS A 35 8.26 18.73 -3.08
C HIS A 35 7.76 19.97 -3.84
N ASP A 36 6.45 20.08 -4.09
CA ASP A 36 5.86 21.29 -4.67
C ASP A 36 6.00 22.46 -3.68
N ALA A 37 6.67 23.54 -4.11
CA ALA A 37 6.95 24.67 -3.23
C ALA A 37 5.70 25.50 -2.87
N ALA A 38 4.63 25.43 -3.67
CA ALA A 38 3.43 26.24 -3.47
C ALA A 38 2.30 25.46 -2.77
N SER A 39 2.23 24.16 -3.03
CA SER A 39 1.10 23.30 -2.67
C SER A 39 1.51 21.85 -2.44
N PRO A 40 2.42 21.57 -1.49
CA PRO A 40 2.91 20.20 -1.24
C PRO A 40 1.81 19.26 -0.71
N TYR A 41 0.72 19.83 -0.18
CA TYR A 41 -0.46 19.12 0.32
C TYR A 41 -1.46 18.74 -0.78
N ALA A 42 -1.33 19.29 -1.99
CA ALA A 42 -2.35 19.16 -3.02
C ALA A 42 -2.30 17.80 -3.73
N CYS A 43 -3.46 17.17 -3.83
CA CYS A 43 -3.72 15.96 -4.57
C CYS A 43 -4.04 16.28 -6.04
N ASN A 44 -3.26 15.76 -6.96
CA ASN A 44 -3.63 15.70 -8.37
C ASN A 44 -4.13 14.30 -8.73
N HIS A 45 -5.45 14.12 -8.69
CA HIS A 45 -6.09 12.83 -8.98
C HIS A 45 -5.87 12.34 -10.42
N GLU A 46 -5.54 13.23 -11.36
CA GLU A 46 -5.21 12.86 -12.75
C GLU A 46 -3.89 12.07 -12.84
N ARG A 47 -3.05 12.12 -11.80
CA ARG A 47 -1.79 11.35 -11.73
C ARG A 47 -1.97 9.96 -11.11
N TYR A 48 -3.19 9.59 -10.74
CA TYR A 48 -3.45 8.25 -10.22
C TYR A 48 -3.08 7.22 -11.31
N PRO A 49 -2.41 6.11 -10.97
CA PRO A 49 -1.94 5.16 -11.96
C PRO A 49 -3.11 4.56 -12.75
N THR A 50 -2.94 4.44 -14.05
CA THR A 50 -3.92 3.80 -14.94
C THR A 50 -4.12 2.33 -14.56
N PRO A 51 -5.27 1.70 -14.90
CA PRO A 51 -5.49 0.28 -14.60
C PRO A 51 -4.38 -0.64 -15.12
N GLU A 52 -3.79 -0.31 -16.28
CA GLU A 52 -2.68 -1.06 -16.85
C GLU A 52 -1.37 -0.87 -16.06
N GLU A 53 -1.10 0.33 -15.54
CA GLU A 53 0.03 0.59 -14.63
C GLU A 53 -0.11 -0.17 -13.31
N GLN A 54 -1.31 -0.13 -12.72
CA GLN A 54 -1.64 -0.89 -11.51
C GLN A 54 -1.43 -2.39 -11.74
N ARG A 55 -1.95 -2.91 -12.87
CA ARG A 55 -1.79 -4.32 -13.25
C ARG A 55 -0.31 -4.69 -13.38
N ARG A 56 0.51 -3.87 -14.05
CA ARG A 56 1.95 -4.14 -14.19
C ARG A 56 2.66 -4.17 -12.83
N PHE A 57 2.33 -3.23 -11.93
CA PHE A 57 2.91 -3.17 -10.60
C PHE A 57 2.55 -4.42 -9.77
N ILE A 58 1.27 -4.76 -9.72
CA ILE A 58 0.77 -5.91 -8.96
C ILE A 58 1.24 -7.23 -9.57
N LYS A 59 1.32 -7.35 -10.91
CA LYS A 59 1.88 -8.55 -11.55
C LYS A 59 3.35 -8.74 -11.18
N ALA A 60 4.15 -7.68 -11.15
CA ALA A 60 5.53 -7.76 -10.69
C ALA A 60 5.64 -8.21 -9.22
N TYR A 61 4.68 -7.82 -8.37
CA TYR A 61 4.58 -8.31 -6.99
C TYR A 61 4.19 -9.80 -6.92
N VAL A 62 3.15 -10.22 -7.64
CA VAL A 62 2.64 -11.60 -7.63
C VAL A 62 3.68 -12.58 -8.20
N ASP A 63 4.34 -12.21 -9.29
CA ASP A 63 5.35 -13.04 -9.94
C ASP A 63 6.71 -12.99 -9.23
N HIS A 64 6.87 -12.13 -8.20
CA HIS A 64 8.14 -11.99 -7.50
C HIS A 64 8.53 -13.29 -6.79
N ARG A 65 9.72 -13.80 -7.13
CA ARG A 65 10.33 -14.93 -6.43
C ARG A 65 11.48 -14.42 -5.58
N PRO A 66 11.40 -14.52 -4.24
CA PRO A 66 12.50 -14.11 -3.39
C PRO A 66 13.74 -14.94 -3.74
N GLN A 67 14.88 -14.28 -3.92
CA GLN A 67 16.16 -14.92 -4.24
C GLN A 67 16.61 -15.93 -3.17
N PHE A 68 16.01 -15.88 -1.97
CA PHE A 68 16.20 -16.82 -0.88
C PHE A 68 14.85 -17.36 -0.37
N PRO A 69 14.35 -18.48 -0.91
CA PRO A 69 13.07 -19.09 -0.49
C PRO A 69 13.03 -19.45 1.01
N ALA A 70 14.19 -19.61 1.65
CA ALA A 70 14.34 -19.98 3.06
C ALA A 70 14.19 -18.80 4.03
N ALA A 71 14.32 -17.54 3.58
CA ALA A 71 14.25 -16.38 4.47
C ALA A 71 12.80 -16.03 4.89
N SER A 72 11.83 -16.39 4.06
CA SER A 72 10.39 -16.20 4.29
C SER A 72 9.66 -17.48 4.72
N ALA A 73 10.37 -18.60 4.88
CA ALA A 73 9.79 -19.84 5.38
C ALA A 73 9.64 -19.75 6.91
N THR A 74 8.45 -19.38 7.39
CA THR A 74 8.08 -19.57 8.80
C THR A 74 8.30 -21.04 9.16
N PRO A 75 9.12 -21.38 10.17
CA PRO A 75 9.30 -22.76 10.58
C PRO A 75 7.95 -23.32 10.99
N ARG A 76 7.43 -24.33 10.27
CA ARG A 76 6.26 -25.07 10.71
C ARG A 76 6.65 -25.93 11.91
N LEU A 77 6.52 -25.39 13.11
CA LEU A 77 6.57 -26.16 14.36
C LEU A 77 5.24 -26.89 14.50
N GLY A 78 5.14 -28.07 13.85
CA GLY A 78 4.09 -29.03 14.18
C GLY A 78 4.29 -29.57 15.60
N PRO A 79 3.23 -30.09 16.25
CA PRO A 79 3.36 -30.74 17.55
C PRO A 79 4.39 -31.87 17.47
N GLN A 80 5.38 -31.84 18.36
CA GLN A 80 6.35 -32.91 18.53
C GLN A 80 5.60 -34.13 19.08
N ASP A 81 5.31 -35.11 18.22
CA ASP A 81 4.86 -36.42 18.69
C ASP A 81 5.98 -37.03 19.54
N SER A 82 5.66 -37.27 20.80
CA SER A 82 6.51 -37.89 21.81
C SER A 82 6.74 -39.36 21.48
N GLY A 83 7.72 -39.63 20.61
CA GLY A 83 8.26 -40.95 20.31
C GLY A 83 9.73 -41.09 20.77
N PRO A 84 10.17 -42.28 21.21
CA PRO A 84 11.43 -42.44 21.93
C PRO A 84 12.68 -42.29 21.03
N SER A 85 13.70 -41.69 21.65
CA SER A 85 15.01 -41.33 21.12
C SER A 85 15.74 -42.48 20.41
N THR A 86 16.00 -42.32 19.12
CA THR A 86 17.11 -43.01 18.43
C THR A 86 17.84 -41.99 17.55
N PRO A 87 19.16 -41.77 17.73
CA PRO A 87 19.90 -40.87 16.87
C PRO A 87 20.27 -41.62 15.58
N SER A 88 19.49 -41.45 14.51
CA SER A 88 19.91 -41.88 13.17
C SER A 88 20.83 -40.81 12.58
N MET A 89 22.12 -41.13 12.47
CA MET A 89 23.06 -40.38 11.64
C MET A 89 22.72 -40.63 10.16
N ASN A 90 21.82 -39.83 9.60
CA ASN A 90 21.68 -39.73 8.14
C ASN A 90 22.81 -38.83 7.60
N PRO A 91 23.58 -39.27 6.59
CA PRO A 91 24.66 -38.47 6.04
C PRO A 91 24.08 -37.26 5.32
N ILE A 92 24.71 -36.10 5.52
CA ILE A 92 24.51 -34.91 4.70
C ILE A 92 24.97 -35.27 3.29
N ALA A 93 24.02 -35.60 2.43
CA ALA A 93 24.29 -35.73 1.01
C ALA A 93 24.49 -34.32 0.44
N SER A 94 25.74 -33.85 0.42
CA SER A 94 26.20 -32.87 -0.57
C SER A 94 26.04 -33.51 -1.94
N GLY A 95 24.84 -33.44 -2.50
CA GLY A 95 24.47 -34.06 -3.76
C GLY A 95 24.40 -33.02 -4.87
N SER A 96 25.56 -32.62 -5.40
CA SER A 96 25.62 -32.33 -6.84
C SER A 96 25.42 -33.67 -7.54
N SER A 97 24.17 -34.10 -7.71
CA SER A 97 23.84 -35.32 -8.42
C SER A 97 23.08 -34.98 -9.68
N ILE A 98 23.73 -35.33 -10.78
CA ILE A 98 23.40 -35.42 -12.21
C ILE A 98 21.98 -35.91 -12.60
N VAL A 99 21.00 -35.88 -11.69
CA VAL A 99 19.58 -36.21 -11.95
C VAL A 99 18.76 -35.02 -12.45
N ASP A 100 19.30 -33.80 -12.35
CA ASP A 100 18.68 -32.58 -12.91
C ASP A 100 18.89 -32.44 -14.44
N PHE A 101 19.62 -33.39 -15.05
CA PHE A 101 19.91 -33.43 -16.50
C PHE A 101 19.07 -34.48 -17.27
N MET A 102 18.07 -35.11 -16.62
CA MET A 102 17.12 -36.01 -17.31
C MET A 102 15.71 -35.42 -17.37
N LEU A 103 15.60 -34.19 -17.86
CA LEU A 103 14.33 -33.44 -17.92
C LEU A 103 13.37 -33.84 -19.07
N ASP A 104 13.73 -34.82 -19.91
CA ASP A 104 12.97 -35.12 -21.15
C ASP A 104 12.15 -36.42 -21.15
N ALA A 105 12.21 -37.25 -20.10
CA ALA A 105 11.58 -38.58 -20.13
C ALA A 105 10.17 -38.66 -19.50
N ARG A 106 9.61 -37.56 -19.01
CA ARG A 106 8.28 -37.56 -18.35
C ARG A 106 7.37 -36.38 -18.75
N VAL A 107 7.51 -35.89 -19.97
CA VAL A 107 6.65 -34.81 -20.47
C VAL A 107 5.36 -35.38 -21.05
N PRO A 108 4.17 -35.11 -20.46
CA PRO A 108 2.91 -35.44 -21.10
C PRO A 108 2.78 -34.66 -22.42
N PRO A 109 2.18 -35.21 -23.49
CA PRO A 109 1.93 -34.44 -24.71
C PRO A 109 1.10 -33.18 -24.37
N GLY A 110 1.69 -31.99 -24.51
CA GLY A 110 1.08 -30.70 -24.14
C GLY A 110 1.35 -30.19 -22.71
N GLY A 111 2.06 -30.94 -21.86
CA GLY A 111 2.14 -30.76 -20.40
C GLY A 111 2.83 -29.49 -19.87
N TRP A 112 3.93 -29.04 -20.46
CA TRP A 112 4.57 -27.77 -20.03
C TRP A 112 3.72 -26.55 -20.39
N SER A 113 3.12 -26.54 -21.59
CA SER A 113 2.28 -25.43 -22.04
C SER A 113 0.98 -25.30 -21.24
N ALA A 114 0.40 -26.44 -20.81
CA ALA A 114 -0.82 -26.45 -20.01
C ALA A 114 -0.54 -26.04 -18.56
N ALA A 115 0.53 -26.55 -17.97
CA ALA A 115 0.93 -26.19 -16.60
C ALA A 115 1.37 -24.72 -16.50
N GLU A 116 2.12 -24.22 -17.49
CA GLU A 116 2.53 -22.82 -17.54
C GLU A 116 1.33 -21.89 -17.76
N ARG A 117 0.42 -22.24 -18.67
CA ARG A 117 -0.82 -21.49 -18.87
C ARG A 117 -1.67 -21.44 -17.60
N ALA A 118 -1.82 -22.55 -16.89
CA ALA A 118 -2.54 -22.57 -15.62
C ALA A 118 -1.87 -21.71 -14.54
N ARG A 119 -0.54 -21.62 -14.53
CA ARG A 119 0.21 -20.71 -13.65
C ARG A 119 -0.01 -19.25 -14.00
N GLU A 120 0.06 -18.90 -15.28
CA GLU A 120 -0.21 -17.54 -15.76
C GLU A 120 -1.66 -17.13 -15.44
N GLU A 121 -2.62 -18.02 -15.70
CA GLU A 121 -4.03 -17.81 -15.36
C GLU A 121 -4.22 -17.58 -13.85
N GLN A 122 -3.54 -18.37 -13.00
CA GLN A 122 -3.60 -18.19 -11.55
C GLN A 122 -2.96 -16.86 -11.10
N SER A 123 -1.84 -16.46 -11.71
CA SER A 123 -1.20 -15.16 -11.45
C SER A 123 -2.14 -14.02 -11.85
N ASP A 124 -2.72 -14.09 -13.05
CA ASP A 124 -3.67 -13.09 -13.53
C ASP A 124 -4.93 -12.99 -12.65
N LEU A 125 -5.45 -14.12 -12.15
CA LEU A 125 -6.56 -14.13 -11.20
C LEU A 125 -6.18 -13.38 -9.91
N GLN A 126 -5.01 -13.69 -9.34
CA GLN A 126 -4.53 -13.04 -8.13
C GLN A 126 -4.27 -11.54 -8.34
N VAL A 127 -3.77 -11.14 -9.50
CA VAL A 127 -3.59 -9.73 -9.86
C VAL A 127 -4.91 -8.99 -9.85
N ARG A 128 -5.96 -9.55 -10.46
CA ARG A 128 -7.30 -8.94 -10.43
C ARG A 128 -7.86 -8.84 -9.02
N GLU A 129 -7.74 -9.90 -8.21
CA GLU A 129 -8.21 -9.90 -6.82
C GLU A 129 -7.54 -8.80 -6.00
N LEU A 130 -6.22 -8.61 -6.17
CA LEU A 130 -5.47 -7.55 -5.48
C LEU A 130 -5.81 -6.15 -6.00
N MET A 131 -6.13 -6.00 -7.29
CA MET A 131 -6.63 -4.71 -7.84
C MET A 131 -8.00 -4.36 -7.25
N ASP A 132 -8.91 -5.32 -7.17
CA ASP A 132 -10.24 -5.14 -6.58
C ASP A 132 -10.11 -4.82 -5.08
N GLU A 133 -9.23 -5.52 -4.37
CA GLU A 133 -8.93 -5.26 -2.96
C GLU A 133 -8.37 -3.84 -2.78
N ALA A 134 -7.40 -3.42 -3.59
CA ALA A 134 -6.83 -2.08 -3.52
C ALA A 134 -7.88 -0.98 -3.75
N HIS A 135 -8.78 -1.18 -4.70
CA HIS A 135 -9.89 -0.26 -4.93
C HIS A 135 -10.82 -0.18 -3.71
N LEU A 136 -11.17 -1.32 -3.10
CA LEU A 136 -12.04 -1.37 -1.93
C LEU A 136 -11.44 -0.69 -0.70
N TRP A 137 -10.12 -0.80 -0.51
CA TRP A 137 -9.43 -0.23 0.65
C TRP A 137 -9.02 1.24 0.49
N ARG A 138 -9.10 1.81 -0.72
CA ARG A 138 -8.73 3.22 -0.99
C ARG A 138 -9.50 4.27 -0.17
N PRO A 139 -10.83 4.17 0.03
CA PRO A 139 -11.53 5.11 0.92
C PRO A 139 -11.05 4.99 2.37
N ALA A 140 -10.82 3.76 2.86
CA ALA A 140 -10.32 3.55 4.23
C ALA A 140 -8.91 4.12 4.41
N ASN A 141 -8.04 3.96 3.41
CA ASN A 141 -6.72 4.60 3.36
C ASN A 141 -6.82 6.12 3.45
N SER A 142 -7.68 6.72 2.63
CA SER A 142 -7.90 8.16 2.64
C SER A 142 -8.41 8.65 3.99
N ALA A 143 -9.38 7.94 4.59
CA ALA A 143 -9.94 8.29 5.90
C ALA A 143 -8.89 8.26 7.02
N MET A 144 -7.99 7.26 7.02
CA MET A 144 -6.87 7.20 7.97
C MET A 144 -5.99 8.45 7.87
N TRP A 145 -5.59 8.85 6.65
CA TRP A 145 -4.73 10.00 6.44
C TRP A 145 -5.43 11.34 6.65
N VAL A 146 -6.75 11.42 6.44
CA VAL A 146 -7.56 12.57 6.88
C VAL A 146 -7.49 12.72 8.39
N ALA A 147 -7.74 11.64 9.14
CA ALA A 147 -7.71 11.67 10.60
C ALA A 147 -6.32 12.03 11.12
N TRP A 148 -5.28 11.42 10.55
CA TRP A 148 -3.89 11.74 10.88
C TRP A 148 -3.57 13.21 10.60
N GLY A 149 -3.95 13.75 9.44
CA GLY A 149 -3.74 15.15 9.11
C GLY A 149 -4.45 16.12 10.07
N ILE A 150 -5.68 15.79 10.50
CA ILE A 150 -6.39 16.58 11.51
C ILE A 150 -5.66 16.55 12.85
N VAL A 151 -5.12 15.40 13.27
CA VAL A 151 -4.37 15.27 14.52
C VAL A 151 -3.05 16.03 14.48
N GLN A 152 -2.39 16.10 13.33
CA GLN A 152 -1.14 16.85 13.17
C GLN A 152 -1.35 18.37 13.02
N ALA A 153 -2.56 18.80 12.67
CA ALA A 153 -2.84 20.20 12.43
C ALA A 153 -2.74 21.02 13.71
N GLN A 154 -1.83 21.99 13.72
CA GLN A 154 -1.83 23.05 14.72
C GLN A 154 -2.97 24.02 14.42
N VAL A 155 -3.93 24.12 15.34
CA VAL A 155 -5.06 25.05 15.20
C VAL A 155 -4.75 26.32 15.98
N PRO A 156 -4.78 27.50 15.32
CA PRO A 156 -4.63 28.76 16.03
C PRO A 156 -5.59 28.90 17.20
N GLY A 157 -5.05 29.18 18.39
CA GLY A 157 -5.82 29.30 19.62
C GLY A 157 -6.00 28.01 20.42
N LEU A 158 -5.42 26.89 19.98
CA LEU A 158 -5.27 25.67 20.78
C LEU A 158 -3.80 25.44 21.13
N ASP A 159 -3.53 24.89 22.32
CA ASP A 159 -2.19 24.48 22.73
C ASP A 159 -1.82 23.09 22.19
N ALA A 160 -0.61 22.60 22.53
CA ALA A 160 -0.12 21.29 22.09
C ALA A 160 -0.93 20.08 22.59
N ASN A 161 -1.82 20.29 23.58
CA ASN A 161 -2.75 19.26 24.06
C ASN A 161 -4.17 19.45 23.49
N ASN A 162 -4.33 20.36 22.51
CA ASN A 162 -5.61 20.72 21.90
C ASN A 162 -6.60 21.41 22.87
N GLU A 163 -6.08 22.05 23.93
CA GLU A 163 -6.85 22.85 24.88
C GLU A 163 -6.85 24.33 24.49
N PRO A 164 -7.89 25.12 24.86
CA PRO A 164 -7.93 26.55 24.57
C PRO A 164 -6.68 27.26 25.10
N ALA A 165 -5.97 27.97 24.22
CA ALA A 165 -4.78 28.72 24.59
C ALA A 165 -5.12 29.68 25.73
N ALA A 166 -4.33 29.62 26.82
CA ALA A 166 -4.60 30.34 28.05
C ALA A 166 -4.66 31.89 27.92
N SER A 167 -4.21 32.43 26.78
CA SER A 167 -4.40 33.83 26.40
C SER A 167 -4.28 34.05 24.89
N GLU A 168 -4.85 35.15 24.37
CA GLU A 168 -4.65 35.61 22.98
C GLU A 168 -3.16 35.77 22.62
N SER A 169 -2.30 36.10 23.60
CA SER A 169 -0.86 36.19 23.37
C SER A 169 -0.20 34.84 23.12
N HIS A 170 -0.67 33.76 23.77
CA HIS A 170 -0.20 32.41 23.51
C HIS A 170 -0.70 31.87 22.16
N ALA A 171 -1.91 32.24 21.74
CA ALA A 171 -2.44 31.90 20.41
C ALA A 171 -1.63 32.58 19.29
N LEU A 172 -1.33 33.88 19.45
CA LEU A 172 -0.49 34.63 18.50
C LEU A 172 0.95 34.13 18.46
N GLN A 173 1.46 33.62 19.59
CA GLN A 173 2.81 33.06 19.66
C GLN A 173 2.86 31.66 19.04
N ALA A 174 1.83 30.83 19.22
CA ALA A 174 1.68 29.57 18.50
C ALA A 174 1.53 29.79 16.98
N GLU A 175 0.76 30.80 16.55
CA GLU A 175 0.68 31.20 15.14
C GLU A 175 2.03 31.69 14.58
N GLN A 176 2.89 32.28 15.41
CA GLN A 176 4.25 32.71 15.02
C GLN A 176 5.27 31.56 15.04
N ASP A 177 5.04 30.55 15.88
CA ASP A 177 5.85 29.32 15.93
C ASP A 177 5.53 28.39 14.75
N ILE A 178 4.36 28.54 14.11
CA ILE A 178 4.08 27.95 12.80
C ILE A 178 5.02 28.59 11.78
N GLY A 179 6.12 27.91 11.50
CA GLY A 179 7.14 28.40 10.59
C GLY A 179 6.56 28.64 9.19
N PRO A 180 7.07 29.62 8.41
CA PRO A 180 6.61 29.87 7.05
C PRO A 180 6.82 28.67 6.09
N ASP A 181 7.64 27.69 6.51
CA ASP A 181 7.91 26.44 5.80
C ASP A 181 7.17 25.22 6.40
N GLU A 182 6.26 25.44 7.37
CA GLU A 182 5.50 24.35 7.99
C GLU A 182 4.40 23.81 7.06
N PHE A 183 4.26 22.49 7.03
CA PHE A 183 3.31 21.80 6.18
C PHE A 183 1.86 22.05 6.61
N ASP A 184 1.00 22.51 5.69
CA ASP A 184 -0.41 22.80 5.97
C ASP A 184 -1.24 21.51 6.06
N TYR A 185 -1.28 20.93 7.25
CA TYR A 185 -2.00 19.70 7.57
C TYR A 185 -3.53 19.83 7.43
N LEU A 186 -4.11 21.02 7.64
CA LEU A 186 -5.55 21.22 7.48
C LEU A 186 -5.95 21.16 6.01
N ARG A 187 -5.18 21.80 5.12
CA ARG A 187 -5.41 21.68 3.68
C ARG A 187 -5.14 20.27 3.18
N TYR A 188 -4.10 19.61 3.69
CA TYR A 188 -3.84 18.19 3.39
C TYR A 188 -5.04 17.30 3.76
N ALA A 189 -5.54 17.42 4.98
CA ALA A 189 -6.69 16.65 5.44
C ALA A 189 -7.95 16.97 4.62
N GLN A 190 -8.19 18.24 4.31
CA GLN A 190 -9.29 18.63 3.42
C GLN A 190 -9.15 17.98 2.04
N ASP A 191 -7.95 17.97 1.45
CA ASP A 191 -7.76 17.47 0.10
C ASP A 191 -7.85 15.94 0.01
N ARG A 192 -7.31 15.24 1.01
CA ARG A 192 -7.55 13.80 1.22
C ARG A 192 -9.04 13.51 1.41
N ALA A 193 -9.78 14.36 2.11
CA ALA A 193 -11.23 14.17 2.30
C ALA A 193 -12.00 14.33 0.97
N LEU A 194 -11.60 15.25 0.09
CA LEU A 194 -12.20 15.38 -1.25
C LEU A 194 -11.98 14.14 -2.12
N PHE A 195 -10.84 13.47 -1.95
CA PHE A 195 -10.55 12.17 -2.58
C PHE A 195 -11.42 11.05 -1.99
N PHE A 196 -11.50 10.97 -0.65
CA PHE A 196 -12.39 10.04 0.06
C PHE A 196 -13.85 10.14 -0.39
N TRP A 197 -14.39 11.36 -0.49
CA TRP A 197 -15.77 11.55 -0.93
C TRP A 197 -15.98 11.14 -2.38
N GLY A 198 -14.98 11.31 -3.24
CA GLY A 198 -15.01 10.78 -4.60
C GLY A 198 -15.16 9.27 -4.62
N ASP A 199 -14.37 8.56 -3.80
CA ASP A 199 -14.45 7.11 -3.66
C ASP A 199 -15.81 6.64 -3.11
N CYS A 200 -16.35 7.33 -2.10
CA CYS A 200 -17.67 7.00 -1.56
C CYS A 200 -18.78 7.12 -2.61
N VAL A 201 -18.69 8.10 -3.50
CA VAL A 201 -19.65 8.26 -4.61
C VAL A 201 -19.44 7.15 -5.65
N GLN A 202 -18.20 6.86 -6.04
CA GLN A 202 -17.91 5.82 -7.04
C GLN A 202 -18.30 4.41 -6.59
N LEU A 203 -18.12 4.09 -5.31
CA LEU A 203 -18.53 2.81 -4.72
C LEU A 203 -20.05 2.72 -4.46
N GLY A 204 -20.80 3.79 -4.74
CA GLY A 204 -22.25 3.83 -4.49
C GLY A 204 -22.62 3.83 -3.00
N LEU A 205 -21.68 4.20 -2.12
CA LEU A 205 -21.94 4.34 -0.67
C LEU A 205 -22.75 5.62 -0.38
N VAL A 206 -22.64 6.62 -1.24
CA VAL A 206 -23.30 7.92 -1.12
C VAL A 206 -23.77 8.38 -2.50
N ASN A 207 -25.02 8.84 -2.62
CA ASN A 207 -25.47 9.43 -3.87
C ASN A 207 -24.94 10.86 -4.01
N PRO A 208 -24.50 11.29 -5.19
CA PRO A 208 -23.97 12.64 -5.40
C PRO A 208 -25.04 13.73 -5.17
N GLU A 209 -26.33 13.40 -5.26
CA GLU A 209 -27.43 14.32 -4.99
C GLU A 209 -27.60 14.62 -3.50
N ASP A 210 -27.15 13.73 -2.62
CA ASP A 210 -27.22 13.88 -1.17
C ASP A 210 -26.09 14.78 -0.63
N LEU A 211 -25.09 15.10 -1.45
CA LEU A 211 -23.95 15.93 -1.08
C LEU A 211 -24.25 17.43 -1.29
N PRO A 212 -23.77 18.32 -0.39
CA PRO A 212 -23.84 19.76 -0.60
C PRO A 212 -23.20 20.17 -1.94
N GLU A 213 -23.83 21.09 -2.66
CA GLU A 213 -23.39 21.50 -4.01
C GLU A 213 -21.92 21.94 -4.05
N LYS A 214 -21.46 22.68 -3.04
CA LYS A 214 -20.06 23.10 -2.89
C LYS A 214 -19.08 21.95 -2.74
N LEU A 215 -19.49 20.87 -2.08
CA LEU A 215 -18.66 19.67 -1.92
C LEU A 215 -18.63 18.89 -3.23
N ARG A 216 -19.80 18.66 -3.83
CA ARG A 216 -19.93 17.96 -5.13
C ARG A 216 -19.10 18.61 -6.24
N ALA A 217 -18.98 19.93 -6.26
CA ALA A 217 -18.14 20.63 -7.24
C ALA A 217 -16.62 20.44 -7.04
N ARG A 218 -16.18 19.87 -5.90
CA ARG A 218 -14.77 19.78 -5.49
C ARG A 218 -14.27 18.36 -5.27
N ILE A 219 -15.16 17.35 -5.21
CA ILE A 219 -14.76 15.96 -5.04
C ILE A 219 -13.79 15.54 -6.16
N LYS A 220 -12.82 14.69 -5.82
CA LYS A 220 -11.83 14.19 -6.77
C LYS A 220 -12.22 12.78 -7.17
N MET A 221 -12.53 12.58 -8.44
CA MET A 221 -12.92 11.28 -8.97
C MET A 221 -11.80 10.71 -9.83
N VAL A 222 -11.51 9.43 -9.67
CA VAL A 222 -10.52 8.72 -10.48
C VAL A 222 -11.26 7.83 -11.47
N ASP A 223 -11.09 8.08 -12.76
CA ASP A 223 -11.70 7.23 -13.79
C ASP A 223 -10.98 5.88 -13.90
N TYR A 224 -11.75 4.84 -14.21
CA TYR A 224 -11.28 3.47 -14.41
C TYR A 224 -11.54 3.00 -15.85
#